data_AF-A0A4Y7PZ01-F1
#
_entry.id   AF-A0A4Y7PZ01-F1
#
_cell.length_a   1.000
_cell.length_b   1.000
_cell.length_c   1.000
_cell.angle_alpha   90.00
_cell.angle_beta   90.00
_cell.angle_gamma   90.00
#
_symmetry.space_group_name_H-M   'P 1'
#
loop_
_entity.id
_entity.type
_entity.pdbx_description
1 polymer ?
#
loop_
_entity_poly.entity_id
_entity_poly.type
_entity_poly.pdbx_seq_one_letter_code
_entity_poly.pdbx_strand_id
1 'polypeptide(L)'
;MYECGKLLQKRVVRGAVTNGRNWIFLLVKLNDGYSGGTFKQSSLVRCNIAHSHDDGLEILQPGPDLIAAILTHWIEKGFTNLESDDWFEA
;
A
#
# COMPACT_ATOMS: atom_id res chain seq x y z
N MET A 1 10.57 -7.17 0.44
CA MET A 1 10.05 -6.52 -0.80
C MET A 1 11.12 -6.35 -1.85
N TYR A 2 12.22 -5.63 -1.60
CA TYR A 2 13.31 -5.45 -2.58
C TYR A 2 13.86 -6.78 -3.11
N GLU A 3 14.31 -7.67 -2.22
CA GLU A 3 14.80 -9.00 -2.62
C GLU A 3 13.74 -9.84 -3.34
N CYS A 4 12.48 -9.74 -2.92
CA CYS A 4 11.37 -10.40 -3.62
C CYS A 4 11.22 -9.87 -5.05
N GLY A 5 11.32 -8.55 -5.26
CA GLY A 5 11.30 -7.93 -6.59
C GLY A 5 12.44 -8.42 -7.47
N LYS A 6 13.66 -8.52 -6.92
CA LYS A 6 14.82 -9.08 -7.61
C LYS A 6 14.61 -10.54 -8.01
N LEU A 7 14.16 -11.39 -7.08
CA LEU A 7 13.89 -12.81 -7.32
C LEU A 7 12.80 -13.02 -8.38
N LEU A 8 11.75 -12.19 -8.34
CA LEU A 8 10.62 -12.26 -9.28
C LEU A 8 10.86 -11.47 -10.57
N GLN A 9 12.05 -10.87 -10.74
CA GLN A 9 12.38 -9.98 -11.87
C GLN A 9 11.34 -8.86 -12.08
N LYS A 10 10.75 -8.38 -10.98
CA LYS A 10 9.82 -7.25 -10.97
C LYS A 10 10.60 -5.97 -10.67
N ARG A 11 10.53 -5.02 -11.61
CA ARG A 11 11.14 -3.69 -11.45
C ARG A 11 10.37 -2.80 -10.48
N VAL A 12 9.06 -3.03 -10.34
CA VAL A 12 8.19 -2.31 -9.42
C VAL A 12 7.54 -3.30 -8.48
N VAL A 13 7.63 -3.02 -7.19
CA VAL A 13 6.98 -3.77 -6.12
C VAL A 13 6.08 -2.83 -5.35
N ARG A 14 4.80 -3.17 -5.30
CA ARG A 14 3.78 -2.50 -4.50
C ARG A 14 3.48 -3.36 -3.29
N GLY A 15 3.43 -2.80 -2.09
CA GLY A 15 3.22 -3.58 -0.87
C GLY A 15 2.87 -2.73 0.33
N ALA A 16 2.49 -3.38 1.43
CA ALA A 16 2.13 -2.71 2.66
C ALA A 16 2.83 -3.36 3.86
N VAL A 17 3.17 -2.52 4.85
CA VAL A 17 3.55 -2.96 6.19
C VAL A 17 2.38 -2.69 7.10
N THR A 18 1.90 -3.72 7.79
CA THR A 18 0.71 -3.62 8.62
C THR A 18 0.76 -4.50 9.86
N ASN A 19 0.10 -4.06 10.92
CA ASN A 19 -0.23 -4.87 12.10
C ASN A 19 -1.75 -5.18 12.20
N GLY A 20 -2.49 -5.00 11.10
CA GLY A 20 -3.94 -5.11 11.01
C GLY A 20 -4.70 -3.82 11.28
N ARG A 21 -4.18 -2.93 12.15
CA ARG A 21 -4.82 -1.63 12.47
C ARG A 21 -4.11 -0.45 11.83
N ASN A 22 -2.79 -0.49 11.81
CA ASN A 22 -1.94 0.53 11.25
C ASN A 22 -1.35 0.02 9.95
N TRP A 23 -1.45 0.82 8.89
CA TRP A 23 -0.98 0.48 7.56
C TRP A 23 -0.05 1.57 7.04
N ILE A 24 1.04 1.14 6.42
CA ILE A 24 1.94 1.98 5.63
C ILE A 24 2.07 1.32 4.26
N PHE A 25 1.67 2.04 3.22
CA PHE A 25 1.78 1.59 1.84
C PHE A 25 3.14 1.99 1.27
N LEU A 26 3.74 1.12 0.48
CA LEU A 26 5.09 1.26 -0.06
C LEU A 26 5.11 0.93 -1.55
N LEU A 27 5.80 1.79 -2.30
CA LEU A 27 6.17 1.56 -3.70
C LEU A 27 7.68 1.49 -3.78
N VAL A 28 8.23 0.38 -4.25
CA VAL A 28 9.67 0.20 -4.46
C VAL A 28 9.93 0.04 -5.95
N LYS A 29 10.78 0.90 -6.49
CA LYS A 29 11.29 0.81 -7.86
C LYS A 29 12.76 0.39 -7.82
N LEU A 30 13.05 -0.79 -8.35
CA LEU A 30 14.42 -1.30 -8.45
C LEU A 30 15.11 -0.63 -9.64
N ASN A 31 16.41 -0.36 -9.50
CA ASN A 31 17.23 0.16 -10.59
C ASN A 31 17.45 -0.91 -11.67
N ASP A 32 17.92 -0.48 -12.84
CA ASP A 32 18.41 -1.41 -13.87
C ASP A 32 19.53 -2.30 -13.30
N GLY A 33 19.49 -3.60 -13.63
CA GLY A 33 20.40 -4.60 -13.07
C GLY A 33 20.06 -5.06 -11.64
N TYR A 34 18.93 -4.62 -11.07
CA TYR A 34 18.46 -5.04 -9.74
C TYR A 34 19.47 -4.80 -8.62
N SER A 35 20.21 -3.68 -8.72
CA SER A 35 21.15 -3.22 -7.70
C SER A 35 20.71 -1.84 -7.18
N GLY A 36 20.19 -1.84 -5.96
CA GLY A 36 19.59 -0.68 -5.33
C GLY A 36 18.22 -0.33 -5.93
N GLY A 37 17.66 0.77 -5.42
CA GLY A 37 16.36 1.26 -5.87
C GLY A 37 15.93 2.49 -5.09
N THR A 38 14.79 3.03 -5.48
CA THR A 38 14.11 4.13 -4.80
C THR A 38 12.81 3.62 -4.21
N PHE A 39 12.35 4.24 -3.12
CA PHE A 39 11.04 3.92 -2.55
C PHE A 39 10.25 5.19 -2.25
N LYS A 40 8.93 5.03 -2.22
CA LYS A 40 7.97 5.98 -1.66
C LYS A 40 7.11 5.26 -0.63
N GLN A 41 6.62 6.01 0.35
CA GLN A 41 5.74 5.50 1.38
C GLN A 41 4.58 6.45 1.64
N SER A 42 3.44 5.91 2.05
CA SER A 42 2.31 6.70 2.53
C SER A 42 2.56 7.25 3.92
N SER A 43 1.75 8.23 4.33
CA SER A 43 1.50 8.48 5.75
C SER A 43 0.85 7.26 6.41
N LEU A 44 0.86 7.24 7.75
CA LEU A 44 0.20 6.19 8.52
C LEU A 44 -1.32 6.20 8.29
N VAL A 45 -1.86 5.11 7.77
CA VAL A 45 -3.30 4.87 7.60
C VAL A 45 -3.79 4.06 8.81
N ARG A 46 -4.71 4.63 9.59
CA ARG A 46 -5.25 4.00 10.81
C ARG A 46 -6.66 3.49 10.55
N CYS A 47 -6.83 2.18 10.56
CA CYS A 47 -8.13 1.53 10.59
C CYS A 47 -8.58 1.43 12.05
N ASN A 48 -9.35 2.43 12.50
CA ASN A 48 -9.89 2.49 13.86
C ASN A 48 -11.38 2.17 13.86
N ILE A 49 -11.80 1.45 14.89
CA ILE A 49 -13.21 1.26 15.22
C ILE A 49 -13.45 2.08 16.49
N ALA A 50 -14.42 2.99 16.45
CA ALA A 50 -14.87 3.76 17.59
C ALA A 50 -16.24 3.23 18.06
N HIS A 51 -16.52 3.36 19.35
CA HIS A 51 -17.88 3.23 19.83
C HIS A 51 -18.61 4.55 19.58
N SER A 52 -19.70 4.49 18.83
CA SER A 52 -20.65 5.60 18.73
C SER A 52 -21.36 5.81 20.06
N HIS A 53 -21.90 7.02 20.26
CA HIS A 53 -22.68 7.35 21.45
C HIS A 53 -23.96 6.49 21.61
N ASP A 54 -24.41 5.82 20.55
CA ASP A 54 -25.61 4.96 20.49
C ASP A 54 -25.28 3.44 20.61
N ASP A 55 -24.14 3.08 21.22
CA ASP A 55 -23.71 1.69 21.47
C ASP A 55 -23.36 0.88 20.19
N GLY A 56 -23.38 1.52 19.02
CA GLY A 56 -22.91 0.94 17.75
C GLY A 56 -21.40 1.12 17.52
N LEU A 57 -20.76 0.19 16.81
CA LEU A 57 -19.39 0.35 16.34
C LEU A 57 -19.36 1.17 15.04
N GLU A 58 -18.61 2.27 15.03
CA GLU A 58 -18.36 3.09 13.85
C GLU A 58 -16.92 2.92 13.35
N ILE A 59 -16.77 2.83 12.03
CA ILE A 59 -15.45 2.82 11.38
C ILE A 59 -15.04 4.28 11.18
N LEU A 60 -13.90 4.66 11.76
CA LEU A 60 -13.31 5.97 11.51
C LEU A 60 -12.57 5.96 10.18
N GLN A 61 -12.75 7.02 9.39
CA GLN A 61 -12.06 7.19 8.12
C GLN A 61 -10.56 7.51 8.35
N PRO A 62 -9.64 7.00 7.49
CA PRO A 62 -9.90 6.11 6.36
C PRO A 62 -10.30 4.69 6.80
N GLY A 63 -11.41 4.21 6.26
CA GLY A 63 -11.94 2.89 6.56
C GLY A 63 -11.22 1.74 5.83
N PRO A 64 -11.61 0.48 6.11
CA PRO A 64 -11.13 -0.69 5.37
C PRO A 64 -11.39 -0.64 3.86
N ASP A 65 -12.38 0.14 3.44
CA ASP A 65 -12.73 0.40 2.04
C ASP A 65 -11.59 1.08 1.26
N LEU A 66 -10.93 2.09 1.85
CA LEU A 66 -9.76 2.71 1.22
C LEU A 66 -8.61 1.71 1.07
N ILE A 67 -8.35 0.92 2.11
CA ILE A 67 -7.31 -0.12 2.09
C ILE A 67 -7.62 -1.14 0.98
N ALA A 68 -8.86 -1.61 0.89
CA ALA A 68 -9.30 -2.54 -0.13
C ALA A 68 -9.17 -1.94 -1.55
N ALA A 69 -9.55 -0.67 -1.73
CA ALA A 69 -9.43 0.02 -3.01
C ALA A 69 -7.96 0.09 -3.49
N ILE A 70 -7.03 0.48 -2.60
CA ILE A 70 -5.59 0.52 -2.91
C ILE A 70 -5.08 -0.88 -3.30
N LEU A 71 -5.41 -1.90 -2.52
CA LEU A 71 -4.96 -3.27 -2.78
C LEU A 71 -5.51 -3.82 -4.10
N THR A 72 -6.79 -3.59 -4.40
CA THR A 72 -7.41 -4.00 -5.67
C THR A 72 -6.71 -3.33 -6.86
N HIS A 73 -6.51 -2.01 -6.80
CA HIS A 73 -5.81 -1.27 -7.84
C HIS A 73 -4.40 -1.83 -8.10
N TRP A 74 -3.68 -2.18 -7.04
CA TRP A 74 -2.33 -2.74 -7.15
C TRP A 74 -2.26 -4.17 -7.66
N ILE A 75 -3.30 -4.98 -7.41
CA ILE A 75 -3.39 -6.32 -7.99
C ILE A 75 -3.49 -6.21 -9.51
N GLU A 76 -4.34 -5.32 -10.01
CA GLU A 76 -4.49 -5.06 -11.45
C GLU A 76 -3.19 -4.54 -12.07
N LYS A 77 -2.50 -3.63 -11.39
CA LYS A 77 -1.23 -3.04 -11.84
C LYS A 77 0.02 -3.82 -11.42
N GLY A 78 -0.13 -5.05 -10.91
CA GLY A 78 0.94 -5.78 -10.23
C GLY A 78 2.19 -6.10 -11.07
N PHE A 79 2.12 -5.93 -12.40
CA PHE A 79 3.21 -6.15 -13.35
C PHE A 79 3.51 -4.93 -14.23
N THR A 80 2.80 -3.82 -14.04
CA THR A 80 3.05 -2.59 -14.79
C THR A 80 4.10 -1.72 -14.10
N ASN A 81 4.71 -0.82 -14.87
CA ASN A 81 5.58 0.22 -14.35
C ASN A 81 4.80 1.19 -13.46
N LEU A 82 5.52 2.03 -12.70
CA LEU A 82 4.89 3.10 -11.92
C LEU A 82 4.32 4.16 -12.87
N GLU A 83 3.03 4.38 -12.77
CA GLU A 83 2.28 5.44 -13.43
C GLU A 83 2.05 6.62 -12.46
N SER A 84 1.59 7.73 -13.00
CA SER A 84 1.33 8.94 -12.21
C SER A 84 0.18 8.78 -11.21
N ASP A 85 -0.65 7.75 -11.34
CA ASP A 85 -1.84 7.45 -10.56
C ASP A 85 -1.69 6.23 -9.63
N ASP A 86 -0.50 5.60 -9.57
CA ASP A 86 -0.18 4.50 -8.64
C ASP A 86 -0.16 4.92 -7.15
N TRP A 87 -0.62 6.14 -6.86
CA TRP A 87 -0.45 6.81 -5.59
C TRP A 87 -1.51 6.35 -4.59
N PHE A 88 -1.04 6.09 -3.38
CA PHE A 88 -1.84 5.83 -2.18
C PHE A 88 -2.31 7.14 -1.51
N GLU A 89 -2.12 8.29 -2.16
CA GLU A 89 -2.59 9.61 -1.72
C GLU A 89 -3.76 10.02 -2.62
N ALA A 90 -4.90 10.32 -2.00
CA ALA A 90 -6.07 10.88 -2.67
C ALA A 90 -5.84 12.34 -3.07
#